data_AF-A0A2T0LHT7-F1
#
_entry.id   AF-A0A2T0LHT7-F1
#
_cell.length_a   1.000
_cell.length_b   1.000
_cell.length_c   1.000
_cell.angle_alpha   90.00
_cell.angle_beta   90.00
_cell.angle_gamma   90.00
#
_symmetry.space_group_name_H-M   'P 1'
#
loop_
_entity.id
_entity.type
_entity.pdbx_description
1 polymer ?
#
loop_
_entity_poly.entity_id
_entity_poly.type
_entity_poly.pdbx_seq_one_letter_code
_entity_poly.pdbx_strand_id
1 'polypeptide(L)'
;MTRSEFDDIRAFLADEATHAGDLLRIARTLIDDLEHARMREAVLRTHYLRLLTAARATVAADTVGEAEPLAFLKHELAERGQLPEDGEAVQRILSDARAAAALLACLEEPAPRRPRGMRLRRCVGTGRTLRR
;
A
#
# COMPACT_ATOMS: atom_id res chain seq x y z
N MET A 1 -9.26 0.69 -8.26
CA MET A 1 -10.72 0.70 -8.15
C MET A 1 -11.12 1.01 -6.72
N THR A 2 -12.01 1.98 -6.53
CA THR A 2 -12.50 2.37 -5.21
C THR A 2 -13.68 1.50 -4.80
N ARG A 3 -14.01 1.45 -3.50
CA ARG A 3 -15.19 0.72 -3.00
C ARG A 3 -16.49 1.21 -3.63
N SER A 4 -16.53 2.49 -4.04
CA SER A 4 -17.66 3.13 -4.72
C SER A 4 -17.93 2.50 -6.10
N GLU A 5 -16.90 2.27 -6.90
CA GLU A 5 -17.04 1.77 -8.28
C GLU A 5 -17.63 0.35 -8.31
N PHE A 6 -17.31 -0.49 -7.32
CA PHE A 6 -17.91 -1.82 -7.22
C PHE A 6 -19.40 -1.78 -6.87
N ASP A 7 -19.81 -0.79 -6.07
CA ASP A 7 -21.22 -0.62 -5.72
C ASP A 7 -22.00 -0.05 -6.92
N ASP A 8 -21.38 0.80 -7.74
CA ASP A 8 -21.94 1.29 -9.00
C ASP A 8 -22.12 0.15 -10.02
N ILE A 9 -21.13 -0.75 -10.16
CA ILE A 9 -21.25 -1.94 -11.01
C ILE A 9 -22.37 -2.85 -10.51
N ARG A 10 -22.49 -3.07 -9.20
CA ARG A 10 -23.57 -3.90 -8.63
C ARG A 10 -24.95 -3.28 -8.86
N ALA A 11 -25.08 -1.98 -8.70
CA ALA A 11 -26.33 -1.27 -8.96
C ALA A 11 -26.73 -1.37 -10.43
N PHE A 12 -25.76 -1.21 -11.35
CA PHE A 12 -25.97 -1.39 -12.78
C PHE A 12 -26.39 -2.84 -13.13
N LEU A 13 -25.71 -3.85 -12.57
CA LEU A 13 -26.04 -5.26 -12.80
C LEU A 13 -27.41 -5.67 -12.26
N ALA A 14 -27.94 -4.96 -11.26
CA ALA A 14 -29.25 -5.21 -10.67
C ALA A 14 -30.40 -4.52 -11.43
N ASP A 15 -30.10 -3.66 -12.42
CA ASP A 15 -31.10 -2.97 -13.22
C ASP A 15 -31.71 -3.92 -14.26
N GLU A 16 -33.03 -4.11 -14.19
CA GLU A 16 -33.81 -4.96 -15.10
C GLU A 16 -33.79 -4.45 -16.55
N ALA A 17 -33.45 -3.17 -16.77
CA ALA A 17 -33.28 -2.59 -18.10
C ALA A 17 -31.92 -2.94 -18.76
N THR A 18 -31.04 -3.66 -18.06
CA THR A 18 -29.71 -4.02 -18.58
C THR A 18 -29.81 -5.09 -19.66
N HIS A 19 -29.25 -4.80 -20.84
CA HIS A 19 -29.24 -5.73 -21.96
C HIS A 19 -27.97 -6.60 -21.95
N ALA A 20 -28.05 -7.80 -22.54
CA ALA A 20 -26.91 -8.72 -22.62
C ALA A 20 -25.66 -8.10 -23.31
N GLY A 21 -25.86 -7.19 -24.26
CA GLY A 21 -24.77 -6.46 -24.92
C GLY A 21 -24.00 -5.53 -23.98
N ASP A 22 -24.69 -4.89 -23.03
CA ASP A 22 -24.06 -4.02 -22.03
C ASP A 22 -23.23 -4.83 -21.03
N LEU A 23 -23.74 -6.00 -20.63
CA LEU A 23 -23.01 -6.93 -19.78
C LEU A 23 -21.71 -7.41 -20.44
N LEU A 24 -21.76 -7.76 -21.73
CA LEU A 24 -20.56 -8.17 -22.48
C LEU A 24 -19.54 -7.04 -22.61
N ARG A 25 -20.00 -5.80 -22.82
CA ARG A 25 -19.13 -4.63 -22.87
C ARG A 25 -18.44 -4.39 -21.52
N ILE A 26 -19.19 -4.42 -20.43
CA ILE A 26 -18.64 -4.25 -19.07
C ILE A 26 -17.67 -5.37 -18.73
N ALA A 27 -18.02 -6.63 -19.04
CA ALA A 27 -17.14 -7.77 -18.81
C ALA A 27 -15.81 -7.60 -19.54
N ARG A 28 -15.83 -7.13 -20.80
CA ARG A 28 -14.60 -6.86 -21.56
C ARG A 28 -13.75 -5.77 -20.93
N THR A 29 -14.35 -4.64 -20.54
CA THR A 29 -13.64 -3.57 -19.84
C THR A 29 -13.01 -4.07 -18.53
N LEU A 30 -13.74 -4.85 -17.73
CA LEU A 30 -13.21 -5.39 -16.48
C LEU A 30 -12.07 -6.39 -16.69
N ILE A 31 -12.13 -7.19 -17.76
CA ILE A 31 -11.04 -8.09 -18.15
C ILE A 31 -9.81 -7.28 -18.55
N ASP A 32 -9.97 -6.27 -19.41
CA ASP A 32 -8.87 -5.40 -19.83
C ASP A 32 -8.24 -4.70 -18.62
N ASP A 33 -9.04 -4.17 -17.69
CA ASP A 33 -8.56 -3.55 -16.45
C ASP A 33 -7.81 -4.52 -15.54
N LEU A 34 -8.30 -5.76 -15.43
CA LEU A 34 -7.64 -6.83 -14.66
C LEU A 34 -6.29 -7.20 -15.28
N GLU A 35 -6.22 -7.32 -16.60
CA GLU A 35 -4.98 -7.60 -17.32
C GLU A 35 -3.96 -6.48 -17.11
N HIS A 36 -4.39 -5.22 -17.23
CA HIS A 36 -3.53 -4.07 -16.94
C HIS A 36 -3.06 -4.07 -15.48
N ALA A 37 -3.94 -4.40 -14.52
CA ALA A 37 -3.57 -4.49 -13.12
C ALA A 37 -2.53 -5.59 -12.87
N ARG A 38 -2.72 -6.77 -13.46
CA ARG A 38 -1.76 -7.89 -13.38
C ARG A 38 -0.41 -7.55 -14.01
N MET A 39 -0.41 -6.85 -15.15
CA MET A 39 0.83 -6.41 -15.78
C MET A 39 1.58 -5.44 -14.88
N ARG A 40 0.89 -4.44 -14.31
CA ARG A 40 1.50 -3.50 -13.34
C ARG A 40 2.04 -4.22 -12.12
N GLU A 41 1.30 -5.18 -11.57
CA GLU A 41 1.75 -5.99 -10.44
C GLU A 41 3.03 -6.78 -10.79
N ALA A 42 3.05 -7.46 -11.94
CA ALA A 42 4.20 -8.23 -12.39
C ALA A 42 5.46 -7.36 -12.54
N VAL A 43 5.31 -6.15 -13.09
CA VAL A 43 6.38 -5.15 -13.21
C VAL A 43 6.88 -4.72 -11.82
N LEU A 44 5.97 -4.32 -10.92
CA LEU A 44 6.34 -3.91 -9.55
C LEU A 44 7.01 -5.03 -8.77
N ARG A 45 6.52 -6.26 -8.89
CA ARG A 45 7.11 -7.44 -8.24
C ARG A 45 8.52 -7.70 -8.75
N THR A 46 8.74 -7.55 -10.06
CA THR A 46 10.07 -7.66 -10.66
C THR A 46 11.01 -6.58 -10.13
N HIS A 47 10.55 -5.35 -10.04
CA HIS A 47 11.34 -4.25 -9.46
C HIS A 47 11.69 -4.48 -7.99
N TYR A 48 10.72 -4.91 -7.20
CA TYR A 48 10.93 -5.23 -5.79
C TYR A 48 11.97 -6.36 -5.62
N LEU A 49 11.86 -7.43 -6.40
CA LEU A 49 12.81 -8.55 -6.33
C LEU A 49 14.22 -8.14 -6.71
N ARG A 50 14.39 -7.28 -7.73
CA ARG A 50 15.70 -6.72 -8.08
C ARG A 50 16.28 -5.87 -6.96
N LEU A 51 15.48 -4.98 -6.38
CA LEU A 51 15.91 -4.13 -5.27
C LEU A 51 16.30 -4.97 -4.03
N LEU A 52 15.48 -5.96 -3.67
CA LEU A 52 15.77 -6.87 -2.56
C LEU A 52 17.05 -7.67 -2.81
N THR A 53 17.30 -8.10 -4.05
CA THR A 53 18.52 -8.80 -4.42
C THR A 53 19.74 -7.91 -4.27
N ALA A 54 19.69 -6.68 -4.78
CA ALA A 54 20.79 -5.72 -4.62
C ALA A 54 21.04 -5.33 -3.16
N ALA A 55 19.99 -5.15 -2.36
CA ALA A 55 20.13 -4.88 -0.93
C ALA A 55 20.83 -6.05 -0.20
N ARG A 56 20.45 -7.30 -0.51
CA ARG A 56 21.13 -8.50 0.04
C ARG A 56 22.58 -8.59 -0.39
N ALA A 57 22.88 -8.29 -1.66
CA ALA A 57 24.24 -8.27 -2.17
C ALA A 57 25.09 -7.20 -1.47
N THR A 58 24.53 -6.01 -1.24
CA THR A 58 25.19 -4.93 -0.48
C THR A 58 25.53 -5.34 0.95
N VAL A 59 24.61 -6.00 1.67
CA VAL A 59 24.89 -6.49 3.03
C VAL A 59 25.99 -7.57 3.02
N ALA A 60 25.97 -8.48 2.03
CA ALA A 60 27.00 -9.49 1.90
C ALA A 60 28.38 -8.89 1.58
N ALA A 61 28.42 -7.91 0.67
CA ALA A 61 29.63 -7.18 0.30
C ALA A 61 30.25 -6.45 1.50
N ASP A 62 29.42 -5.81 2.34
CA ASP A 62 29.85 -5.18 3.58
C ASP A 62 30.43 -6.20 4.57
N THR A 63 29.77 -7.36 4.71
CA THR A 63 30.21 -8.42 5.61
C THR A 63 31.58 -8.99 5.25
N VAL A 64 31.92 -9.05 3.95
CA VAL A 64 33.23 -9.55 3.49
C VAL A 64 34.27 -8.44 3.28
N GLY A 65 33.92 -7.18 3.56
CA GLY A 65 34.84 -6.05 3.48
C GLY A 65 35.18 -5.60 2.06
N GLU A 66 34.25 -5.72 1.11
CA GLU A 66 34.41 -5.15 -0.24
C GLU A 66 34.67 -3.64 -0.18
N ALA A 67 35.44 -3.11 -1.15
CA ALA A 67 35.79 -1.69 -1.17
C ALA A 67 34.57 -0.77 -1.43
N GLU A 68 33.58 -1.24 -2.18
CA GLU A 68 32.35 -0.50 -2.48
C GLU A 68 31.07 -1.31 -2.19
N PRO A 69 30.72 -1.55 -0.90
CA PRO A 69 29.59 -2.41 -0.55
C PRO A 69 28.24 -1.92 -1.11
N LEU A 70 28.08 -0.60 -1.23
CA LEU A 70 26.85 0.03 -1.72
C LEU A 70 26.71 0.00 -3.25
N ALA A 71 27.69 -0.51 -4.01
CA ALA A 71 27.69 -0.46 -5.48
C ALA A 71 26.42 -1.09 -6.08
N PHE A 72 26.01 -2.27 -5.60
CA PHE A 72 24.81 -2.97 -6.09
C PHE A 72 23.53 -2.15 -5.88
N LEU A 73 23.33 -1.62 -4.67
CA LEU A 73 22.14 -0.83 -4.34
C LEU A 73 22.13 0.51 -5.10
N LYS A 74 23.28 1.19 -5.20
CA LYS A 74 23.40 2.43 -5.98
C LYS A 74 23.08 2.21 -7.45
N HIS A 75 23.57 1.13 -8.05
CA HIS A 75 23.29 0.78 -9.44
C HIS A 75 21.78 0.58 -9.68
N GLU A 76 21.12 -0.25 -8.86
CA GLU A 76 19.68 -0.49 -9.04
C GLU A 76 18.82 0.76 -8.81
N LEU A 77 19.21 1.66 -7.88
CA LEU A 77 18.51 2.94 -7.69
C LEU A 77 18.78 3.91 -8.85
N ALA A 78 20.00 3.95 -9.39
CA ALA A 78 20.38 4.79 -10.52
C ALA A 78 19.61 4.42 -11.79
N GLU A 79 19.50 3.13 -12.10
CA GLU A 79 18.75 2.61 -13.25
C GLU A 79 17.27 3.05 -13.26
N ARG A 80 16.75 3.48 -12.11
CA ARG A 80 15.37 3.94 -11.94
C ARG A 80 15.24 5.44 -11.70
N GLY A 81 16.35 6.18 -11.70
CA GLY A 81 16.35 7.60 -11.34
C GLY A 81 15.90 7.87 -9.90
N GLN A 82 16.21 6.96 -8.98
CA GLN A 82 15.80 7.03 -7.57
C GLN A 82 16.95 7.34 -6.61
N LEU A 83 18.11 7.75 -7.14
CA LEU A 83 19.19 8.24 -6.30
C LEU A 83 18.78 9.61 -5.70
N PRO A 84 19.03 9.85 -4.40
CA PRO A 84 18.76 11.15 -3.80
C PRO A 84 19.54 12.28 -4.49
N GLU A 85 18.83 13.32 -4.94
CA GLU A 85 19.40 14.55 -5.49
C GLU A 85 19.60 15.55 -4.33
N ASP A 86 20.85 15.71 -3.89
CA ASP A 86 21.34 16.74 -2.98
C ASP A 86 20.65 16.89 -1.58
N GLY A 87 21.22 17.76 -0.75
CA GLY A 87 21.11 17.69 0.72
C GLY A 87 19.71 17.79 1.31
N GLU A 88 18.83 18.64 0.77
CA GLU A 88 17.46 18.79 1.30
C GLU A 88 16.59 17.56 1.00
N ALA A 89 16.80 16.89 -0.14
CA ALA A 89 16.12 15.63 -0.45
C ALA A 89 16.63 14.51 0.47
N VAL A 90 17.94 14.43 0.71
CA VAL A 90 18.54 13.42 1.59
C VAL A 90 17.97 13.49 3.01
N GLN A 91 17.88 14.69 3.60
CA GLN A 91 17.36 14.81 4.97
C GLN A 91 15.89 14.44 5.07
N ARG A 92 15.08 14.81 4.07
CA ARG A 92 13.68 14.40 3.99
C ARG A 92 13.55 12.87 3.88
N ILE A 93 14.28 12.24 2.96
CA ILE A 93 14.27 10.78 2.78
C ILE A 93 14.65 10.06 4.07
N LEU A 94 15.68 10.54 4.77
CA LEU A 94 16.09 9.96 6.05
C LEU A 94 15.03 10.14 7.15
N SER A 95 14.40 11.31 7.21
CA SER A 95 13.30 11.59 8.14
C SER A 95 12.11 10.66 7.89
N ASP A 96 11.71 10.53 6.63
CA ASP A 96 10.59 9.67 6.21
C ASP A 96 10.89 8.21 6.51
N ALA A 97 12.10 7.73 6.23
CA ALA A 97 12.52 6.37 6.55
C ALA A 97 12.44 6.07 8.05
N ARG A 98 12.89 7.00 8.90
CA ARG A 98 12.80 6.86 10.37
C ARG A 98 11.35 6.86 10.84
N ALA A 99 10.52 7.76 10.31
CA ALA A 99 9.11 7.83 10.65
C ALA A 99 8.37 6.54 10.25
N ALA A 100 8.62 6.03 9.04
CA ALA A 100 8.05 4.77 8.56
C ALA A 100 8.47 3.59 9.45
N ALA A 101 9.75 3.49 9.81
CA ALA A 101 10.24 2.44 10.71
C ALA A 101 9.56 2.51 12.10
N ALA A 102 9.40 3.72 12.66
CA ALA A 102 8.72 3.90 13.93
C ALA A 102 7.24 3.50 13.86
N LEU A 103 6.55 3.86 12.77
CA LEU A 103 5.14 3.48 12.58
C LEU A 103 4.97 1.96 12.43
N LEU A 104 5.87 1.30 11.70
CA LEU A 104 5.85 -0.17 11.57
C LEU A 104 6.08 -0.85 12.93
N ALA A 105 7.04 -0.37 13.72
CA ALA A 105 7.29 -0.90 15.05
C ALA A 105 6.04 -0.80 15.95
N CYS A 106 5.32 0.33 15.92
CA CYS A 106 4.07 0.50 16.66
C CYS A 106 2.94 -0.46 16.22
N LEU A 107 2.93 -0.90 14.96
CA LEU A 107 1.96 -1.87 14.45
C LEU A 107 2.30 -3.31 14.86
N GLU A 108 3.59 -3.60 15.02
CA GLU A 108 4.09 -4.91 15.48
C GLU A 108 3.97 -5.06 17.00
N GLU A 109 3.90 -3.96 17.74
CA GLU A 109 3.62 -4.00 19.18
C GLU A 109 2.22 -4.58 19.44
N PRO A 110 2.10 -5.64 20.26
CA PRO A 110 0.81 -6.20 20.61
C PRO A 110 -0.03 -5.13 21.30
N ALA A 111 -1.21 -4.85 20.74
CA ALA A 111 -2.11 -3.83 21.26
C ALA A 111 -2.22 -3.94 22.79
N PRO A 112 -1.98 -2.83 23.54
CA PRO A 112 -2.02 -2.89 24.99
C PRO A 112 -3.36 -3.46 25.42
N ARG A 113 -3.32 -4.50 26.26
CA ARG A 113 -4.53 -5.12 26.82
C ARG A 113 -5.36 -3.99 27.42
N ARG A 114 -6.49 -3.66 26.77
CA ARG A 114 -7.45 -2.69 27.30
C ARG A 114 -7.66 -3.02 28.77
N PRO A 115 -7.46 -2.08 29.70
CA PRO A 115 -7.71 -2.37 31.10
C PRO A 115 -9.15 -2.86 31.24
N ARG A 116 -9.31 -4.14 31.56
CA ARG A 116 -10.59 -4.74 31.95
C ARG A 116 -10.94 -4.18 33.32
N GLY A 117 -11.37 -2.92 33.36
CA GLY A 117 -11.46 -2.23 34.64
C GLY A 117 -11.74 -0.75 34.57
N MET A 118 -12.68 -0.32 33.74
CA MET A 118 -13.48 0.85 34.09
C MET A 118 -14.86 0.69 33.50
N ARG A 119 -15.81 0.25 34.36
CA ARG A 119 -17.23 0.39 34.07
C ARG A 119 -17.49 1.89 33.96
N LEU A 120 -17.44 2.42 32.74
CA LEU A 120 -17.98 3.75 32.45
C LEU A 120 -19.43 3.72 32.94
N ARG A 121 -19.73 4.56 33.95
CA ARG A 121 -21.12 4.81 34.36
C ARG A 121 -21.88 5.17 33.10
N ARG A 122 -22.91 4.37 32.78
CA ARG A 122 -23.88 4.71 31.73
C ARG A 122 -24.37 6.13 31.99
N CYS A 123 -24.01 7.06 31.12
CA CYS A 123 -24.81 8.27 30.97
C CYS A 123 -26.15 7.83 30.40
N VAL A 124 -27.13 7.62 31.28
CA VAL A 124 -28.54 7.54 30.91
C VAL A 124 -28.94 8.99 30.60
N GLY A 125 -29.03 9.33 29.33
CA GLY A 125 -29.30 10.69 28.88
C GLY A 125 -30.18 10.73 27.64
N THR A 126 -31.49 10.67 27.89
CA THR A 126 -32.63 11.18 27.08
C THR A 126 -32.63 10.91 25.57
N GLY A 127 -33.45 9.93 25.16
CA GLY A 127 -33.88 9.78 23.77
C GLY A 127 -34.68 10.99 23.29
N ARG A 128 -34.39 11.44 22.07
CA ARG A 128 -35.25 12.34 21.30
C ARG A 128 -36.07 11.51 20.34
N THR A 129 -37.39 11.49 20.53
CA THR A 129 -38.35 11.02 19.53
C THR A 129 -38.51 12.07 18.45
N LEU A 130 -38.31 11.70 17.18
CA LEU A 130 -38.69 12.52 16.04
C LEU A 130 -40.22 12.56 15.94
N ARG A 131 -40.78 13.76 15.83
CA ARG A 131 -42.21 14.01 15.60
C ARG A 131 -42.55 13.66 14.14
N ARG A 132 -43.69 13.00 13.96
CA ARG A 132 -44.34 12.77 12.65
C ARG A 132 -44.68 14.08 11.97
#